data_AF-A0A0R1NAB3-F1
#
_entry.id   AF-A0A0R1NAB3-F1
#
_cell.length_a   1.000
_cell.length_b   1.000
_cell.length_c   1.000
_cell.angle_alpha   90.00
_cell.angle_beta   90.00
_cell.angle_gamma   90.00
#
_symmetry.space_group_name_H-M   'P 1'
#
loop_
_entity.id
_entity.type
_entity.pdbx_description
1 polymer ?
#
loop_
_entity_poly.entity_id
_entity_poly.type
_entity_poly.pdbx_seq_one_letter_code
_entity_poly.pdbx_strand_id
1 'polypeptide(L)'
;MNQAISNSPLSKISTGALALLLILTIVAIYVLAYHFRNDYDPKRLIKSYAVFFLPLLGVGLLLHIQVILIVGIYLAGIFVLVFRSNHYFYGR
;
A
#
# COMPACT_ATOMS: atom_id res chain seq x y z
N MET A 1 -16.68 -29.26 0.24
CA MET A 1 -16.11 -28.01 0.82
C MET A 1 -16.64 -27.85 2.23
N ASN A 2 -15.78 -27.65 3.24
CA ASN A 2 -16.22 -27.52 4.63
C ASN A 2 -17.08 -26.27 4.82
N GLN A 3 -18.29 -26.42 5.36
CA GLN A 3 -19.25 -25.32 5.56
C GLN A 3 -18.71 -24.24 6.53
N ALA A 4 -17.81 -24.61 7.44
CA ALA A 4 -17.11 -23.67 8.32
C ALA A 4 -16.18 -22.71 7.55
N ILE A 5 -15.59 -23.17 6.44
CA ILE A 5 -14.67 -22.37 5.61
C ILE A 5 -15.47 -21.50 4.63
N SER A 6 -16.54 -22.04 4.03
CA SER A 6 -17.34 -21.29 3.06
C SER A 6 -18.08 -20.10 3.68
N ASN A 7 -18.49 -20.20 4.95
CA ASN A 7 -19.16 -19.12 5.67
C ASN A 7 -18.21 -18.11 6.33
N SER A 8 -16.90 -18.37 6.31
CA SER A 8 -15.91 -17.48 6.90
C SER A 8 -15.88 -16.12 6.18
N PRO A 9 -15.76 -14.99 6.90
CA PRO A 9 -15.59 -13.67 6.30
C PRO A 9 -14.40 -13.60 5.33
N LEU A 10 -13.39 -14.47 5.54
CA LEU A 10 -12.19 -14.55 4.71
C LEU A 10 -12.45 -15.13 3.32
N SER A 11 -13.42 -16.04 3.18
CA SER A 11 -13.73 -16.68 1.89
C SER A 11 -14.46 -15.77 0.91
N LYS A 12 -15.03 -14.66 1.41
CA LYS A 12 -15.77 -13.66 0.65
C LYS A 12 -14.88 -12.51 0.14
N ILE A 13 -13.60 -12.50 0.51
CA ILE A 13 -12.66 -11.47 0.08
C ILE A 13 -12.32 -11.70 -1.39
N SER A 14 -12.55 -10.69 -2.23
CA SER A 14 -12.17 -10.74 -3.63
C SER A 14 -10.65 -10.65 -3.78
N THR A 15 -10.00 -11.77 -4.09
CA THR A 15 -8.56 -11.84 -4.34
C THR A 15 -8.14 -10.91 -5.49
N GLY A 16 -8.97 -10.79 -6.53
CA GLY A 16 -8.70 -9.91 -7.68
C GLY A 16 -8.71 -8.43 -7.30
N ALA A 17 -9.68 -8.01 -6.49
CA ALA A 17 -9.73 -6.66 -5.95
C ALA A 17 -8.51 -6.34 -5.07
N LEU A 18 -8.12 -7.29 -4.21
CA LEU A 18 -6.94 -7.14 -3.36
C LEU A 18 -5.65 -7.01 -4.18
N ALA A 19 -5.50 -7.84 -5.21
CA ALA A 19 -4.35 -7.82 -6.11
C ALA A 19 -4.26 -6.48 -6.86
N LEU A 20 -5.39 -5.98 -7.35
CA LEU A 20 -5.45 -4.67 -8.01
C LEU A 20 -5.00 -3.55 -7.06
N LEU A 21 -5.51 -3.54 -5.82
CA LEU A 21 -5.15 -2.53 -4.83
C LEU A 21 -3.64 -2.59 -4.47
N LEU A 22 -3.09 -3.81 -4.38
CA LEU A 22 -1.66 -4.02 -4.16
C LEU A 22 -0.83 -3.49 -5.32
N ILE A 23 -1.21 -3.80 -6.57
CA ILE A 23 -0.52 -3.32 -7.78
C ILE A 23 -0.54 -1.79 -7.84
N LEU A 24 -1.69 -1.15 -7.59
CA LEU A 24 -1.80 0.30 -7.53
C LEU A 24 -0.86 0.89 -6.47
N THR A 25 -0.74 0.23 -5.32
CA THR A 25 0.17 0.65 -4.26
C THR A 25 1.63 0.53 -4.69
N ILE A 26 2.01 -0.56 -5.36
CA ILE A 26 3.36 -0.77 -5.91
C ILE A 26 3.71 0.31 -6.95
N VAL A 27 2.78 0.63 -7.85
CA VAL A 27 2.97 1.71 -8.83
C VAL A 27 3.15 3.04 -8.12
N ALA A 28 2.33 3.35 -7.12
CA ALA A 28 2.41 4.59 -6.36
C ALA A 28 3.75 4.76 -5.65
N ILE A 29 4.23 3.73 -4.94
CA ILE A 29 5.53 3.78 -4.27
C ILE A 29 6.67 3.90 -5.28
N TYR A 30 6.58 3.25 -6.44
CA TYR A 30 7.62 3.33 -7.47
C TYR A 30 7.68 4.73 -8.09
N VAL A 31 6.52 5.34 -8.38
CA VAL A 31 6.42 6.72 -8.89
C VAL A 31 6.97 7.72 -7.88
N LEU A 32 6.57 7.62 -6.62
CA LEU A 32 7.09 8.49 -5.55
C LEU A 32 8.59 8.29 -5.36
N ALA A 33 9.05 7.05 -5.38
CA ALA A 33 10.46 6.73 -5.28
C ALA A 33 11.27 7.37 -6.42
N TYR A 34 10.77 7.26 -7.65
CA TYR A 34 11.39 7.87 -8.83
C TYR A 34 11.37 9.39 -8.78
N HIS A 35 10.24 9.99 -8.39
CA HIS A 35 10.08 11.45 -8.31
C HIS A 35 11.04 12.07 -7.29
N PHE A 36 11.15 11.49 -6.10
CA PHE A 36 12.05 11.94 -5.03
C PHE A 36 13.44 11.29 -5.09
N ARG A 37 13.88 10.73 -6.23
CA ARG A 37 15.18 10.04 -6.33
C ARG A 37 16.39 10.94 -6.06
N ASN A 38 16.26 12.24 -6.31
CA ASN A 38 17.32 13.24 -6.13
C ASN A 38 17.16 14.03 -4.82
N ASP A 39 16.03 13.87 -4.14
CA ASP A 39 15.69 14.59 -2.90
C ASP A 39 15.84 13.64 -1.71
N TYR A 40 16.82 13.91 -0.87
CA TYR A 40 17.21 13.06 0.27
C TYR A 40 16.36 13.28 1.53
N ASP A 41 15.21 13.97 1.44
CA ASP A 41 14.35 14.24 2.60
C ASP A 41 13.28 13.14 2.79
N PRO A 42 13.49 12.17 3.70
CA PRO A 42 12.51 11.12 3.98
C PRO A 42 11.18 11.67 4.49
N LYS A 43 11.18 12.81 5.20
CA LYS A 43 9.95 13.39 5.74
C LYS A 43 9.06 13.88 4.61
N ARG A 44 9.66 14.48 3.57
CA ARG A 44 8.94 14.96 2.39
C ARG A 44 8.33 13.80 1.62
N LEU A 45 9.11 12.72 1.42
CA LEU A 45 8.64 11.51 0.75
C LEU A 45 7.47 10.85 1.50
N ILE A 46 7.58 10.68 2.82
CA ILE A 46 6.50 10.10 3.64
C ILE A 46 5.25 10.98 3.63
N LYS A 47 5.39 12.30 3.72
CA LYS A 47 4.26 13.24 3.61
C LYS A 47 3.55 13.12 2.26
N SER A 48 4.30 13.01 1.17
CA SER A 48 3.71 12.81 -0.16
C SER A 48 3.00 11.46 -0.28
N TYR A 49 3.54 10.40 0.33
CA TYR A 49 2.85 9.12 0.40
C TYR A 49 1.58 9.17 1.27
N ALA A 50 1.57 9.98 2.33
CA ALA A 50 0.40 10.16 3.19
C ALA A 50 -0.82 10.72 2.45
N VAL A 51 -0.59 11.60 1.46
CA VAL A 51 -1.66 12.10 0.57
C VAL A 51 -2.28 10.97 -0.24
N PHE A 52 -1.53 9.91 -0.54
CA PHE A 52 -1.98 8.74 -1.30
C PHE A 52 -2.94 7.84 -0.51
N PHE A 53 -3.05 8.00 0.82
CA PHE A 53 -3.94 7.20 1.63
C PHE A 53 -5.42 7.41 1.26
N LEU A 54 -5.84 8.67 1.07
CA LEU A 54 -7.23 8.99 0.73
C LEU A 54 -7.71 8.39 -0.60
N PRO A 55 -6.98 8.53 -1.73
CA PRO A 55 -7.39 7.88 -2.97
C PRO A 55 -7.33 6.35 -2.86
N LEU A 56 -6.34 5.78 -2.16
CA LEU A 56 -6.26 4.34 -1.93
C LEU A 56 -7.45 3.81 -1.11
N LEU A 57 -7.86 4.57 -0.09
CA LEU A 57 -9.04 4.27 0.73
C LEU A 57 -10.32 4.32 -0.11
N GLY A 58 -10.49 5.37 -0.93
CA GLY A 58 -11.62 5.50 -1.83
C GLY A 58 -11.72 4.32 -2.80
N VAL A 59 -10.63 3.99 -3.50
CA VAL A 59 -10.58 2.84 -4.43
C VAL A 59 -10.85 1.52 -3.70
N GLY A 60 -10.25 1.31 -2.52
CA GLY A 60 -10.44 0.09 -1.75
C GLY A 60 -11.87 -0.10 -1.27
N LEU A 61 -12.54 0.98 -0.84
CA LEU A 61 -13.95 0.94 -0.45
C LEU A 61 -14.86 0.67 -1.65
N LEU A 62 -14.60 1.27 -2.82
CA LEU A 62 -15.34 0.99 -4.05
C LEU A 62 -15.21 -0.48 -4.49
N LEU A 63 -14.04 -1.08 -4.27
CA LEU A 63 -13.78 -2.49 -4.52
C LEU A 63 -14.31 -3.42 -3.41
N HIS A 64 -15.05 -2.88 -2.43
CA HIS A 64 -15.61 -3.62 -1.30
C HIS A 64 -14.55 -4.35 -0.46
N ILE A 65 -13.33 -3.81 -0.41
CA ILE A 65 -12.24 -4.38 0.37
C ILE A 65 -12.41 -3.97 1.83
N GLN A 66 -12.15 -4.91 2.74
CA GLN A 66 -12.16 -4.64 4.18
C GLN A 66 -11.12 -3.58 4.53
N VAL A 67 -11.53 -2.57 5.31
CA VAL A 67 -10.67 -1.42 5.68
C VAL A 67 -9.33 -1.86 6.27
N ILE A 68 -9.31 -2.91 7.09
CA ILE A 68 -8.08 -3.44 7.68
C ILE A 68 -7.05 -3.89 6.64
N LEU A 69 -7.50 -4.44 5.50
CA LEU A 69 -6.63 -4.87 4.41
C LEU A 69 -6.10 -3.67 3.61
N ILE A 70 -6.93 -2.65 3.41
CA ILE A 70 -6.52 -1.38 2.80
C ILE A 70 -5.40 -0.75 3.63
N VAL A 71 -5.58 -0.68 4.95
CA VAL A 71 -4.58 -0.16 5.89
C VAL A 71 -3.31 -1.02 5.86
N GLY A 72 -3.43 -2.35 5.85
CA GLY A 72 -2.28 -3.24 5.75
C GLY A 72 -1.44 -3.02 4.48
N ILE A 73 -2.10 -2.91 3.32
CA ILE A 73 -1.43 -2.63 2.03
C ILE A 73 -0.75 -1.26 2.06
N TYR A 74 -1.43 -0.25 2.61
CA TYR A 74 -0.87 1.09 2.77
C TYR A 74 0.39 1.10 3.65
N LEU A 75 0.35 0.43 4.81
CA LEU A 75 1.51 0.32 5.71
C LEU A 75 2.67 -0.44 5.06
N ALA A 76 2.39 -1.46 4.25
CA ALA A 76 3.43 -2.16 3.49
C ALA A 76 4.15 -1.20 2.51
N GLY A 77 3.42 -0.28 1.87
CA GLY A 77 4.02 0.75 1.03
C GLY A 77 4.91 1.72 1.80
N ILE A 78 4.48 2.17 2.99
CA ILE A 78 5.34 2.97 3.90
C ILE A 78 6.63 2.22 4.22
N PHE A 79 6.52 0.95 4.60
CA PHE A 79 7.67 0.13 4.95
C PHE A 79 8.68 0.07 3.80
N VAL A 80 8.24 -0.22 2.57
CA VAL A 80 9.12 -0.24 1.40
C VAL A 80 9.81 1.12 1.18
N LEU A 81 9.07 2.21 1.31
CA LEU A 81 9.60 3.56 1.13
C LEU A 81 10.63 3.96 2.21
N VAL A 82 10.38 3.61 3.48
CA VAL A 82 11.31 3.87 4.59
C VAL A 82 12.59 3.05 4.43
N PHE A 83 12.48 1.76 4.09
CA PHE A 83 13.64 0.90 3.91
C PHE A 83 14.48 1.28 2.68
N ARG A 84 13.84 1.72 1.60
CA ARG A 84 14.55 2.35 0.48
C ARG A 84 15.31 3.59 0.95
N SER A 85 14.66 4.45 1.73
CA SER A 85 15.29 5.67 2.22
C SER A 85 16.49 5.37 3.11
N ASN A 86 16.46 4.30 3.91
CA ASN A 86 17.62 3.91 4.72
C ASN A 86 18.75 3.28 3.89
N HIS A 87 18.42 2.37 2.95
CA HIS A 87 19.44 1.64 2.20
C HIS A 87 20.19 2.50 1.18
N TYR A 88 19.53 3.48 0.56
CA TYR A 88 20.16 4.35 -0.44
C TYR A 88 20.69 5.67 0.14
N PHE A 89 20.23 6.11 1.32
CA PHE A 89 20.52 7.47 1.82
C PHE A 89 21.10 7.56 3.25
N TYR A 90 21.16 6.46 4.01
CA TYR A 90 21.88 6.39 5.30
C TYR A 90 23.12 5.49 5.22
N GLY A 91 23.71 5.34 4.04
CA GLY A 91 25.05 4.78 3.87
C GLY A 91 26.09 5.74 4.44
N ARG A 92 26.44 5.53 5.71
CA ARG A 92 27.81 5.75 6.18
C ARG A 92 28.64 4.55 5.77
#